data_AF-A0A842YM24-F1
#
_entry.id   AF-A0A842YM24-F1
#
_cell.length_a   1.000
_cell.length_b   1.000
_cell.length_c   1.000
_cell.angle_alpha   90.00
_cell.angle_beta   90.00
_cell.angle_gamma   90.00
#
_symmetry.space_group_name_H-M   'P 1'
#
loop_
_entity.id
_entity.type
_entity.pdbx_description
1 polymer ?
#
loop_
_entity_poly.entity_id
_entity_poly.type
_entity_poly.pdbx_seq_one_letter_code
_entity_poly.pdbx_strand_id
1 'polypeptide(L)'
;MQEGAGMAEDFGRYWVAGLIMAVATGLINTLTYIIGRWRPIFYPEWLIGLLTGIAGVSMFILVPWIYGRLVEFIYIHFISGED
;
A
#
# COMPACT_ATOMS: atom_id res chain seq x y z
N MET A 1 24.31 28.65 14.08
CA MET A 1 22.99 28.02 14.19
C MET A 1 22.80 27.14 12.96
N GLN A 2 23.23 25.87 13.04
CA GLN A 2 23.31 24.95 11.90
C GLN A 2 22.44 23.69 12.11
N GLU A 3 21.66 23.63 13.20
CA GLU A 3 20.80 22.51 13.56
C GLU A 3 19.42 22.54 12.86
N GLY A 4 19.01 23.71 12.35
CA GLY A 4 17.70 23.89 11.71
C GLY A 4 17.61 23.35 10.27
N ALA A 5 18.73 23.26 9.56
CA ALA A 5 18.74 22.80 8.16
C ALA A 5 18.62 21.27 8.05
N GLY A 6 19.32 20.52 8.91
CA GLY A 6 19.23 19.05 8.94
C GLY A 6 17.85 18.55 9.36
N MET A 7 17.24 19.17 10.37
CA MET A 7 15.86 18.81 10.78
C MET A 7 14.82 19.08 9.69
N ALA A 8 15.00 20.10 8.84
CA ALA A 8 14.06 20.40 7.76
C ALA A 8 14.17 19.41 6.59
N GLU A 9 15.39 18.97 6.25
CA GLU A 9 15.62 17.93 5.23
C GLU A 9 15.09 16.57 5.67
N ASP A 10 15.34 16.18 6.93
CA ASP A 10 14.80 14.94 7.50
C ASP A 10 13.28 14.98 7.56
N PHE A 11 12.69 16.10 8.00
CA PHE A 11 11.24 16.28 8.00
C PHE A 11 10.63 16.12 6.61
N GLY A 12 11.25 16.70 5.58
CA GLY A 12 10.81 16.56 4.19
C GLY A 12 10.82 15.10 3.72
N ARG A 13 11.89 14.35 4.04
CA ARG A 13 12.01 12.92 3.68
C ARG A 13 10.96 12.06 4.38
N TYR A 14 10.75 12.24 5.68
CA TYR A 14 9.73 11.50 6.44
C TYR A 14 8.31 11.87 6.00
N TRP A 15 8.07 13.12 5.62
CA TRP A 15 6.77 13.56 5.12
C TRP A 15 6.45 12.92 3.75
N VAL A 16 7.42 12.88 2.83
CA VAL A 16 7.27 12.21 1.54
C VAL A 16 7.06 10.71 1.70
N ALA A 17 7.81 10.06 2.60
CA ALA A 17 7.60 8.67 2.97
C ALA A 17 6.16 8.41 3.47
N GLY A 18 5.66 9.28 4.36
CA GLY A 18 4.28 9.23 4.84
C GLY A 18 3.25 9.44 3.73
N LEU A 19 3.50 10.35 2.79
CA LEU A 19 2.64 10.59 1.64
C LEU A 19 2.56 9.35 0.73
N ILE A 20 3.70 8.72 0.43
CA ILE A 20 3.76 7.49 -0.37
C ILE A 20 2.96 6.37 0.30
N MET A 21 3.13 6.20 1.61
CA MET A 21 2.37 5.22 2.38
C MET A 21 0.86 5.50 2.37
N ALA A 22 0.46 6.76 2.52
CA ALA A 22 -0.94 7.17 2.46
C ALA A 22 -1.56 6.89 1.08
N VAL A 23 -0.84 7.21 -0.01
CA VAL A 23 -1.28 6.94 -1.38
C VAL A 23 -1.39 5.44 -1.63
N ALA A 24 -0.37 4.66 -1.26
CA ALA A 24 -0.39 3.21 -1.41
C ALA A 24 -1.55 2.57 -0.63
N THR A 25 -1.78 3.01 0.61
CA THR A 25 -2.90 2.56 1.44
C THR A 25 -4.24 2.90 0.81
N GLY A 26 -4.41 4.13 0.33
CA GLY A 26 -5.62 4.58 -0.36
C GLY A 26 -5.90 3.76 -1.62
N LEU A 27 -4.87 3.46 -2.41
CA LEU A 27 -4.97 2.63 -3.61
C LEU A 27 -5.43 1.21 -3.27
N ILE A 28 -4.79 0.56 -2.30
CA ILE A 28 -5.14 -0.80 -1.86
C ILE A 28 -6.58 -0.83 -1.35
N ASN A 29 -6.98 0.13 -0.52
CA ASN A 29 -8.34 0.22 -0.01
C ASN A 29 -9.37 0.39 -1.15
N THR A 30 -9.07 1.24 -2.14
CA THR A 30 -9.92 1.46 -3.30
C THR A 30 -10.07 0.17 -4.14
N LEU A 31 -8.97 -0.55 -4.37
CA LEU A 31 -8.99 -1.81 -5.12
C LEU A 31 -9.79 -2.89 -4.38
N THR A 32 -9.58 -3.04 -3.06
CA THR A 32 -10.34 -3.95 -2.20
C THR A 32 -11.83 -3.63 -2.23
N TYR A 33 -12.18 -2.34 -2.18
CA TYR A 33 -13.55 -1.89 -2.26
C TYR A 33 -14.19 -2.19 -3.62
N ILE A 34 -13.50 -1.91 -4.72
CA ILE A 34 -13.99 -2.22 -6.07
C ILE A 34 -14.26 -3.72 -6.20
N ILE A 35 -13.30 -4.56 -5.78
CA ILE A 35 -13.42 -6.01 -5.86
C ILE A 35 -14.54 -6.53 -4.95
N GLY A 36 -14.65 -6.02 -3.72
CA GLY A 36 -15.70 -6.43 -2.77
C GLY A 36 -17.12 -5.99 -3.19
N ARG A 37 -17.24 -4.90 -3.95
CA ARG A 37 -18.53 -4.44 -4.50
C ARG A 37 -18.86 -5.00 -5.87
N TRP A 38 -17.90 -5.60 -6.54
CA TRP A 38 -18.12 -6.16 -7.87
C TRP A 38 -19.00 -7.40 -7.78
N ARG A 39 -20.28 -7.24 -8.13
CA ARG A 39 -21.26 -8.33 -8.22
C ARG A 39 -21.82 -8.38 -9.63
N PRO A 40 -21.27 -9.22 -10.50
CA PRO A 40 -21.79 -9.33 -11.85
C PRO A 40 -23.13 -10.10 -11.82
N ILE A 41 -24.20 -9.47 -12.29
CA ILE A 41 -25.59 -9.98 -12.23
C ILE A 41 -25.76 -11.28 -13.04
N PHE A 42 -24.88 -11.51 -14.02
CA PHE A 42 -25.01 -12.61 -14.98
C PHE A 42 -24.25 -13.89 -14.61
N TYR A 43 -23.62 -13.96 -13.44
CA TYR A 43 -22.80 -15.12 -13.04
C TYR A 43 -23.48 -15.96 -11.95
N PRO A 44 -23.30 -17.30 -11.95
CA PRO A 44 -23.79 -18.16 -10.89
C PRO A 44 -23.20 -17.78 -9.52
N GLU A 45 -24.02 -17.78 -8.46
CA GLU A 45 -23.60 -17.35 -7.11
C GLU A 45 -22.41 -18.13 -6.57
N TRP A 46 -22.34 -19.44 -6.83
CA TRP A 46 -21.26 -20.31 -6.36
C TRP A 46 -19.90 -19.92 -6.99
N LEU A 47 -19.90 -19.49 -8.26
CA LEU A 47 -18.70 -19.08 -8.97
C LEU A 47 -18.22 -17.71 -8.47
N ILE A 48 -19.15 -16.79 -8.22
CA ILE A 48 -18.84 -15.49 -7.61
C ILE A 48 -18.25 -15.70 -6.21
N GLY A 49 -18.84 -16.60 -5.40
CA GLY A 49 -18.32 -16.94 -4.07
C GLY A 49 -16.89 -17.48 -4.12
N LEU A 50 -16.60 -18.40 -5.06
CA LEU A 50 -15.26 -18.94 -5.27
C LEU A 50 -14.25 -17.85 -5.67
N LEU A 51 -14.60 -17.01 -6.66
CA LEU A 51 -13.74 -15.92 -7.14
C LEU A 51 -13.48 -14.89 -6.04
N THR A 52 -14.49 -14.54 -5.26
CA THR A 52 -14.37 -13.61 -4.13
C THR A 52 -13.49 -14.21 -3.02
N GLY A 53 -13.62 -15.51 -2.75
CA GLY A 53 -12.76 -16.22 -1.81
C GLY A 53 -11.30 -16.23 -2.26
N ILE A 54 -11.04 -16.58 -3.53
CA ILE A 54 -9.69 -16.54 -4.11
C ILE A 54 -9.10 -15.13 -4.04
N ALA A 55 -9.86 -14.12 -4.46
CA ALA A 55 -9.42 -12.72 -4.41
C ALA A 55 -9.12 -12.28 -2.97
N GLY A 56 -9.94 -12.68 -1.99
CA GLY A 56 -9.71 -12.39 -0.58
C GLY A 56 -8.43 -13.03 -0.04
N VAL A 57 -8.19 -14.31 -0.35
CA VAL A 57 -6.95 -15.00 0.04
C VAL A 57 -5.73 -14.37 -0.63
N SER A 58 -5.82 -14.06 -1.93
CA SER A 58 -4.75 -13.36 -2.65
C SER A 58 -4.44 -11.99 -2.04
N MET A 59 -5.46 -11.20 -1.71
CA MET A 59 -5.28 -9.91 -1.03
C MET A 59 -4.66 -10.07 0.35
N PHE A 60 -5.08 -11.07 1.12
CA PHE A 60 -4.53 -11.32 2.45
C PHE A 60 -3.03 -11.59 2.44
N ILE A 61 -2.52 -12.24 1.38
CA ILE A 61 -1.09 -12.54 1.22
C ILE A 61 -0.35 -11.36 0.59
N LEU A 62 -0.90 -10.81 -0.50
CA LEU A 62 -0.22 -9.80 -1.31
C LEU A 62 -0.16 -8.45 -0.61
N VAL A 63 -1.20 -8.05 0.12
CA VAL A 63 -1.23 -6.72 0.76
C VAL A 63 -0.09 -6.58 1.79
N PRO A 64 0.06 -7.47 2.80
CA PRO A 64 1.19 -7.38 3.73
C PRO A 64 2.55 -7.45 3.04
N TRP A 65 2.68 -8.28 1.99
CA TRP A 65 3.93 -8.40 1.24
C TRP A 65 4.29 -7.10 0.51
N ILE A 66 3.33 -6.47 -0.18
CA ILE A 66 3.50 -5.17 -0.84
C ILE A 66 3.90 -4.11 0.20
N TYR A 67 3.22 -4.06 1.35
CA TYR A 67 3.56 -3.13 2.43
C TYR A 67 4.99 -3.34 2.95
N GLY A 68 5.41 -4.58 3.16
CA GLY A 68 6.77 -4.90 3.59
C GLY A 68 7.82 -4.39 2.60
N ARG A 69 7.61 -4.63 1.31
CA ARG A 69 8.49 -4.13 0.23
C ARG A 69 8.48 -2.61 0.13
N LEU A 70 7.33 -1.97 0.32
CA LEU A 70 7.21 -0.51 0.29
C LEU A 70 7.95 0.15 1.44
N VAL A 71 7.85 -0.43 2.65
CA VAL A 71 8.58 0.05 3.82
C VAL A 71 10.08 -0.14 3.66
N GLU A 72 10.51 -1.31 3.16
CA GLU A 72 11.93 -1.58 2.83
C GLU A 72 12.46 -0.56 1.82
N PHE A 73 11.72 -0.32 0.73
CA PHE A 73 12.08 0.67 -0.29
C PHE A 73 12.18 2.08 0.31
N ILE A 74 11.19 2.51 1.10
CA ILE A 74 11.20 3.81 1.76
C ILE A 74 12.41 3.93 2.69
N TYR A 75 12.69 2.89 3.46
CA TYR A 75 13.80 2.90 4.39
C TYR A 75 15.13 3.05 3.67
N ILE A 76 15.39 2.27 2.62
CA ILE A 76 16.65 2.32 1.87
C ILE A 76 16.81 3.68 1.16
N HIS A 77 15.81 4.10 0.37
CA HIS A 77 15.93 5.29 -0.47
C HIS A 77 15.82 6.62 0.27
N PHE A 78 15.08 6.67 1.39
CA PHE A 78 14.79 7.95 2.06
C PHE A 78 15.37 8.05 3.46
N ILE A 79 15.64 6.94 4.15
CA ILE A 79 16.05 6.94 5.56
C ILE A 79 17.52 6.53 5.73
N SER A 80 17.98 5.42 5.14
CA SER A 80 19.36 4.95 5.32
C SER A 80 20.38 5.72 4.48
N GLY A 81 19.96 6.30 3.34
CA GLY A 81 20.85 7.07 2.47
C GLY A 81 21.90 6.21 1.76
N GLU A 82 21.68 4.90 1.66
CA GLU A 82 22.47 4.00 0.83
C GLU A 82 21.82 3.93 -0.57
N ASP A 83 22.51 4.51 -1.56
CA ASP A 83 22.20 4.38 -2.99
C ASP A 83 22.52 2.96 -3.51
#